data_AF-A0A518KD35-F1
#
_entry.id   AF-A0A518KD35-F1
#
_cell.length_a   1.000
_cell.length_b   1.000
_cell.length_c   1.000
_cell.angle_alpha   90.00
_cell.angle_beta   90.00
_cell.angle_gamma   90.00
#
_symmetry.space_group_name_H-M   'P 1'
#
loop_
_entity.id
_entity.type
_entity.pdbx_description
1 polymer ?
#
loop_
_entity_poly.entity_id
_entity_poly.type
_entity_poly.pdbx_seq_one_letter_code
_entity_poly.pdbx_strand_id
1 'polypeptide(L)'
;MSSDVIWMVRAGKGAQWIDDFLDDGMVAIHFGIGDVAPDLEKPKILELLHQAFPSASKGTTAVWASQVRRFQTEIKVGDSVATYDPTRRLYFLGEIRSPSRYDAESGWSIKDVSWSQQVNRDALSTSTRNSLGSIATLFTIQDSAAAEMRRNAGPIGSVQAADVPLSPDTDTSIEDESVVLQDVGTKAREFLEDRIAKLDWEQMQELVAEILRAMGYRARVAPKGADRGVDIIASPDGLGLQEPRIFVEVKHRPGSQISADQVRSFIGGRQTGDRCLYVSTGGFSKDARYEAERSSIPLTLITLPELRELLTEYYDKFTPAGAALIPLERIYWPIS
;
A
#
# COMPACT_ATOMS: atom_id res chain seq x y z
N MET A 1 7.57 28.71 17.25
CA MET A 1 8.22 27.39 17.36
C MET A 1 7.46 26.49 16.39
N SER A 2 8.02 26.26 15.21
CA SER A 2 7.42 25.32 14.25
C SER A 2 7.44 23.95 14.91
N SER A 3 6.30 23.30 15.10
CA SER A 3 6.28 21.96 15.68
C SER A 3 7.04 21.02 14.75
N ASP A 4 8.08 20.35 15.27
CA ASP A 4 8.83 19.33 14.52
C ASP A 4 8.02 18.06 14.23
N VAL A 5 6.82 17.95 14.80
CA VAL A 5 5.88 16.85 14.62
C VAL A 5 5.27 16.87 13.21
N ILE A 6 5.09 15.68 12.63
CA ILE A 6 4.29 15.47 11.42
C ILE A 6 3.10 14.59 11.79
N TRP A 7 1.89 14.97 11.39
CA TRP A 7 0.71 14.13 11.53
C TRP A 7 0.63 13.11 10.41
N MET A 8 0.64 11.81 10.70
CA MET A 8 0.31 10.79 9.71
C MET A 8 -1.21 10.66 9.62
N VAL A 9 -1.79 10.74 8.42
CA VAL A 9 -3.20 10.39 8.14
C VAL A 9 -3.26 9.33 7.04
N ARG A 10 -3.77 8.14 7.37
CA ARG A 10 -3.91 7.03 6.42
C ARG A 10 -5.11 7.24 5.50
N ALA A 11 -4.90 7.06 4.20
CA ALA A 11 -5.94 7.14 3.18
C ALA A 11 -6.82 5.88 3.11
N GLY A 12 -7.40 5.47 4.25
CA GLY A 12 -8.19 4.26 4.40
C GLY A 12 -7.35 2.96 4.47
N LYS A 13 -8.05 1.82 4.56
CA LYS A 13 -7.42 0.49 4.61
C LYS A 13 -6.67 0.24 3.30
N GLY A 14 -5.39 -0.13 3.40
CA GLY A 14 -4.55 -0.36 2.21
C GLY A 14 -4.30 0.89 1.36
N ALA A 15 -4.54 2.09 1.90
CA ALA A 15 -4.45 3.36 1.17
C ALA A 15 -5.37 3.46 -0.06
N GLN A 16 -6.55 2.83 -0.01
CA GLN A 16 -7.50 2.82 -1.12
C GLN A 16 -7.95 4.21 -1.63
N TRP A 17 -7.88 5.24 -0.78
CA TRP A 17 -8.28 6.63 -1.10
C TRP A 17 -7.07 7.56 -1.31
N ILE A 18 -5.89 6.99 -1.58
CA ILE A 18 -4.65 7.77 -1.70
C ILE A 18 -4.70 8.75 -2.86
N ASP A 19 -5.30 8.35 -3.98
CA ASP A 19 -5.40 9.20 -5.16
C ASP A 19 -6.37 10.37 -4.90
N ASP A 20 -7.50 10.15 -4.21
CA ASP A 20 -8.41 11.24 -3.82
C ASP A 20 -7.74 12.23 -2.85
N PHE A 21 -6.94 11.74 -1.90
CA PHE A 21 -6.16 12.62 -1.01
C PHE A 21 -5.20 13.52 -1.79
N LEU A 22 -4.51 12.97 -2.79
CA LEU A 22 -3.49 13.69 -3.55
C LEU A 22 -4.11 14.61 -4.62
N ASP A 23 -5.08 14.12 -5.38
CA ASP A 23 -5.73 14.83 -6.49
C ASP A 23 -6.58 16.00 -5.97
N ASP A 24 -7.35 15.80 -4.90
CA ASP A 24 -8.21 16.84 -4.32
C ASP A 24 -7.51 17.69 -3.25
N GLY A 25 -6.25 17.37 -2.93
CA GLY A 25 -5.46 18.10 -1.94
C GLY A 25 -6.09 18.07 -0.56
N MET A 26 -6.30 16.87 0.00
CA MET A 26 -6.98 16.70 1.27
C MET A 26 -6.46 15.52 2.11
N VAL A 27 -6.85 15.51 3.37
CA VAL A 27 -6.89 14.31 4.22
C VAL A 27 -8.28 14.17 4.84
N ALA A 28 -8.72 12.94 5.03
CA ALA A 28 -10.05 12.65 5.54
C ALA A 28 -10.09 11.48 6.52
N ILE A 29 -11.10 11.47 7.40
CA ILE A 29 -11.48 10.32 8.21
C ILE A 29 -12.97 10.03 8.07
N HIS A 30 -13.35 8.76 8.21
CA HIS A 30 -14.73 8.32 8.22
C HIS A 30 -14.97 7.22 9.26
N PHE A 31 -15.89 7.47 10.18
CA PHE A 31 -16.25 6.54 11.25
C PHE A 31 -17.77 6.33 11.34
N GLY A 32 -18.55 6.65 10.31
CA GLY A 32 -19.99 6.33 10.26
C GLY A 32 -20.89 6.99 11.34
N ILE A 33 -20.39 7.99 12.05
CA ILE A 33 -21.11 8.67 13.16
C ILE A 33 -21.59 10.08 12.81
N GLY A 34 -21.56 10.45 11.54
CA GLY A 34 -21.99 11.77 11.06
C GLY A 34 -21.00 12.89 11.35
N ASP A 35 -21.50 14.12 11.31
CA ASP A 35 -20.73 15.33 11.65
C ASP A 35 -20.44 15.37 13.15
N VAL A 36 -19.17 15.55 13.49
CA VAL A 36 -18.70 15.62 14.87
C VAL A 36 -18.10 16.99 15.12
N ALA A 37 -18.79 17.82 15.88
CA ALA A 37 -18.32 19.15 16.22
C ALA A 37 -17.00 19.09 17.04
N PRO A 38 -16.07 20.06 16.87
CA PRO A 38 -14.79 20.07 17.59
C PRO A 38 -14.90 20.14 19.12
N ASP A 39 -16.00 20.68 19.65
CA ASP A 39 -16.27 20.79 21.09
C ASP A 39 -16.97 19.55 21.67
N LEU A 40 -17.31 18.56 20.84
CA LEU A 40 -17.99 17.35 21.31
C LEU A 40 -17.07 16.50 22.21
N GLU A 41 -17.54 16.20 23.41
CA GLU A 41 -16.75 15.45 24.38
C GLU A 41 -16.58 13.98 23.97
N LYS A 42 -15.40 13.40 24.28
CA LYS A 42 -15.06 12.00 23.98
C LYS A 42 -16.12 10.99 24.45
N PRO A 43 -16.74 11.11 25.64
CA PRO A 43 -17.81 10.20 26.06
C PRO A 43 -19.01 10.18 25.12
N LYS A 44 -19.36 11.32 24.50
CA LYS A 44 -20.46 11.39 23.54
C LYS A 44 -20.08 10.78 22.19
N ILE A 45 -18.84 10.98 21.74
CA ILE A 45 -18.28 10.30 20.56
C ILE A 45 -18.33 8.78 20.75
N LEU A 46 -17.95 8.28 21.94
CA LEU A 46 -18.04 6.87 22.30
C LEU A 46 -19.47 6.32 22.23
N GLU A 47 -20.45 7.07 22.71
CA GLU A 47 -21.86 6.69 22.64
C GLU A 47 -22.33 6.53 21.18
N LEU A 48 -21.99 7.50 20.31
CA LEU A 48 -22.30 7.42 18.88
C LEU A 48 -21.65 6.21 18.22
N LEU A 49 -20.40 5.90 18.54
CA LEU A 49 -19.68 4.74 18.01
C LEU A 49 -20.28 3.41 18.48
N HIS A 50 -20.69 3.30 19.75
CA HIS A 50 -21.37 2.10 20.24
C HIS A 50 -22.73 1.87 19.58
N GLN A 51 -23.45 2.95 19.26
CA GLN A 51 -24.72 2.86 18.53
C GLN A 51 -24.51 2.47 17.06
N ALA A 52 -23.51 3.05 16.40
CA ALA A 52 -23.18 2.75 15.00
C ALA A 52 -22.56 1.36 14.81
N PHE A 53 -21.79 0.87 15.79
CA PHE A 53 -21.10 -0.42 15.73
C PHE A 53 -21.31 -1.26 17.01
N PRO A 54 -22.51 -1.84 17.23
CA PRO A 54 -22.83 -2.60 18.44
C PRO A 54 -21.94 -3.84 18.67
N SER A 55 -21.34 -4.38 17.60
CA SER A 55 -20.46 -5.56 17.66
C SER A 55 -18.99 -5.23 17.88
N ALA A 56 -18.59 -3.95 17.87
CA ALA A 56 -17.20 -3.55 18.09
C ALA A 56 -16.83 -3.66 19.58
N SER A 57 -15.59 -4.05 19.87
CA SER A 57 -15.09 -4.12 21.25
C SER A 57 -14.98 -2.72 21.87
N LYS A 58 -15.06 -2.64 23.21
CA LYS A 58 -14.88 -1.37 23.94
C LYS A 58 -13.52 -0.72 23.69
N GLY A 59 -12.46 -1.52 23.51
CA GLY A 59 -11.13 -1.03 23.17
C GLY A 59 -11.11 -0.40 21.78
N THR A 60 -11.70 -1.08 20.80
CA THR A 60 -11.80 -0.59 19.41
C THR A 60 -12.51 0.76 19.34
N THR A 61 -13.70 0.88 19.96
CA THR A 61 -14.45 2.14 19.95
C THR A 61 -13.75 3.26 20.73
N ALA A 62 -12.99 2.93 21.79
CA ALA A 62 -12.16 3.90 22.51
C ALA A 62 -10.99 4.43 21.67
N VAL A 63 -10.37 3.59 20.84
CA VAL A 63 -9.36 4.00 19.86
C VAL A 63 -10.01 4.92 18.83
N TRP A 64 -11.10 4.49 18.19
CA TRP A 64 -11.82 5.29 17.18
C TRP A 64 -12.27 6.66 17.71
N ALA A 65 -12.83 6.71 18.93
CA ALA A 65 -13.22 7.97 19.56
C ALA A 65 -12.03 8.91 19.76
N SER A 66 -10.86 8.36 20.09
CA SER A 66 -9.61 9.14 20.19
C SER A 66 -9.20 9.67 18.83
N GLN A 67 -9.25 8.85 17.78
CA GLN A 67 -8.90 9.23 16.42
C GLN A 67 -9.77 10.38 15.90
N VAL A 68 -11.10 10.27 16.06
CA VAL A 68 -12.07 11.32 15.70
C VAL A 68 -11.75 12.62 16.43
N ARG A 69 -11.59 12.56 17.76
CA ARG A 69 -11.34 13.76 18.57
C ARG A 69 -10.05 14.46 18.15
N ARG A 70 -8.95 13.71 18.01
CA ARG A 70 -7.65 14.26 17.60
C ARG A 70 -7.73 14.93 16.23
N PHE A 71 -8.43 14.32 15.27
CA PHE A 71 -8.64 14.94 13.96
C PHE A 71 -9.42 16.25 14.06
N GLN A 72 -10.48 16.31 14.88
CA GLN A 72 -11.26 17.53 15.01
C GLN A 72 -10.53 18.66 15.74
N THR A 73 -9.74 18.35 16.79
CA THR A 73 -9.23 19.38 17.71
C THR A 73 -7.72 19.60 17.70
N GLU A 74 -6.93 18.56 17.40
CA GLU A 74 -5.47 18.61 17.58
C GLU A 74 -4.73 18.99 16.29
N ILE A 75 -5.19 18.52 15.13
CA ILE A 75 -4.60 18.87 13.83
C ILE A 75 -5.08 20.26 13.40
N LYS A 76 -4.17 21.21 13.32
CA LYS A 76 -4.46 22.62 13.05
C LYS A 76 -3.93 23.07 11.70
N VAL A 77 -4.49 24.19 11.21
CA VAL A 77 -3.97 24.88 10.03
C VAL A 77 -2.51 25.28 10.27
N GLY A 78 -1.65 24.97 9.30
CA GLY A 78 -0.21 25.16 9.39
C GLY A 78 0.58 23.94 9.87
N ASP A 79 -0.09 22.90 10.38
CA ASP A 79 0.60 21.69 10.80
C ASP A 79 1.12 20.90 9.58
N SER A 80 2.29 20.27 9.74
CA SER A 80 2.80 19.30 8.77
C SER A 80 1.97 18.01 8.83
N VAL A 81 1.61 17.48 7.66
CA VAL A 81 0.87 16.23 7.52
C VAL A 81 1.56 15.32 6.52
N ALA A 82 1.45 14.01 6.73
CA ALA A 82 1.89 12.98 5.83
C ALA A 82 0.80 11.95 5.55
N THR A 83 0.85 11.34 4.37
CA THR A 83 0.11 10.12 4.04
C THR A 83 1.04 9.12 3.35
N TYR A 84 0.63 7.86 3.25
CA TYR A 84 1.47 6.78 2.72
C TYR A 84 0.76 6.01 1.61
N ASP A 85 1.47 5.85 0.50
CA ASP A 85 1.10 4.98 -0.59
C ASP A 85 1.94 3.68 -0.55
N PRO A 86 1.37 2.54 -0.15
CA PRO A 86 2.07 1.26 -0.14
C PRO A 86 2.35 0.72 -1.55
N THR A 87 1.53 1.09 -2.54
CA THR A 87 1.73 0.67 -3.94
C THR A 87 2.95 1.36 -4.54
N ARG A 88 3.06 2.67 -4.35
CA ARG A 88 4.20 3.48 -4.84
C ARG A 88 5.39 3.44 -3.88
N ARG A 89 5.20 2.96 -2.64
CA ARG A 89 6.16 2.98 -1.53
C ARG A 89 6.65 4.40 -1.22
N LEU A 90 5.74 5.37 -1.33
CA LEU A 90 6.02 6.79 -1.14
C LEU A 90 5.23 7.33 0.05
N TYR A 91 5.90 8.12 0.88
CA TYR A 91 5.22 9.05 1.78
C TYR A 91 5.05 10.38 1.07
N PHE A 92 3.87 10.98 1.17
CA PHE A 92 3.61 12.34 0.70
C PHE A 92 3.52 13.27 1.90
N LEU A 93 4.18 14.43 1.82
CA LEU A 93 4.22 15.44 2.88
C LEU A 93 3.60 16.74 2.38
N GLY A 94 2.81 17.36 3.24
CA GLY A 94 2.10 18.59 2.97
C GLY A 94 1.84 19.40 4.23
N GLU A 95 1.08 20.48 4.06
CA GLU A 95 0.67 21.37 5.14
C GLU A 95 -0.85 21.50 5.16
N ILE A 96 -1.45 21.42 6.35
CA ILE A 96 -2.90 21.58 6.55
C ILE A 96 -3.31 23.02 6.26
N ARG A 97 -4.30 23.20 5.38
CA ARG A 97 -4.79 24.50 4.90
C ARG A 97 -6.16 24.90 5.41
N SER A 98 -6.95 23.97 5.95
CA SER A 98 -8.29 24.26 6.47
C SER A 98 -8.54 23.65 7.85
N PRO A 99 -9.50 24.20 8.64
CA PRO A 99 -10.14 23.45 9.70
C PRO A 99 -10.89 22.24 9.12
N SER A 100 -11.34 21.35 10.00
CA SER A 100 -12.15 20.20 9.57
C SER A 100 -13.51 20.68 9.05
N ARG A 101 -13.97 20.08 7.95
CA ARG A 101 -15.35 20.22 7.44
C ARG A 101 -15.95 18.84 7.28
N TYR A 102 -17.25 18.72 7.53
CA TYR A 102 -17.98 17.50 7.21
C TYR A 102 -18.55 17.59 5.79
N ASP A 103 -18.27 16.59 4.98
CA ASP A 103 -18.94 16.39 3.70
C ASP A 103 -20.07 15.37 3.88
N ALA A 104 -21.30 15.81 3.67
CA ALA A 104 -22.49 14.98 3.86
C ALA A 104 -22.68 13.93 2.75
N GLU A 105 -22.08 14.13 1.57
CA GLU A 105 -22.21 13.19 0.45
C GLU A 105 -21.32 11.97 0.66
N SER A 106 -20.02 12.18 0.93
CA SER A 106 -19.10 11.08 1.27
C SER A 106 -19.21 10.60 2.72
N GLY A 107 -19.77 11.44 3.61
CA GLY A 107 -19.76 11.23 5.05
C GLY A 107 -18.39 11.45 5.71
N TRP A 108 -17.44 12.09 5.03
CA TRP A 108 -16.08 12.30 5.51
C TRP A 108 -15.95 13.57 6.35
N SER A 109 -15.07 13.52 7.35
CA SER A 109 -14.49 14.73 7.93
C SER A 109 -13.18 15.03 7.21
N ILE A 110 -13.09 16.18 6.55
CA ILE A 110 -12.05 16.54 5.59
C ILE A 110 -11.28 17.77 6.07
N LYS A 111 -9.95 17.76 5.88
CA LYS A 111 -9.10 18.95 5.95
C LYS A 111 -8.34 19.11 4.64
N ASP A 112 -8.28 20.32 4.12
CA ASP A 112 -7.51 20.63 2.92
C ASP A 112 -6.01 20.60 3.22
N VAL A 113 -5.23 20.15 2.25
CA VAL A 113 -3.79 19.95 2.33
C VAL A 113 -3.13 20.48 1.07
N SER A 114 -2.06 21.24 1.27
CA SER A 114 -1.14 21.57 0.19
C SER A 114 0.00 20.55 0.19
N TRP A 115 -0.12 19.51 -0.64
CA TRP A 115 0.97 18.54 -0.86
C TRP A 115 2.12 19.20 -1.59
N SER A 116 3.36 18.97 -1.15
CA SER A 116 4.54 19.64 -1.73
C SER A 116 5.75 18.73 -1.88
N GLN A 117 5.87 17.70 -1.06
CA GLN A 117 7.03 16.83 -1.03
C GLN A 117 6.62 15.36 -1.00
N GLN A 118 7.56 14.51 -1.41
CA GLN A 118 7.47 13.07 -1.25
C GLN A 118 8.77 12.52 -0.66
N VAL A 119 8.69 11.35 -0.04
CA VAL A 119 9.82 10.59 0.50
C VAL A 119 9.69 9.14 0.03
N ASN A 120 10.73 8.62 -0.61
CA ASN A 120 10.83 7.18 -0.90
C ASN A 120 11.00 6.43 0.42
N ARG A 121 10.07 5.51 0.73
CA ARG A 121 10.14 4.69 1.95
C ARG A 121 11.47 3.95 2.05
N ASP A 122 12.04 3.51 0.93
CA ASP A 122 13.27 2.74 0.90
C ASP A 122 14.54 3.57 1.16
N ALA A 123 14.43 4.89 1.13
CA ALA A 123 15.49 5.80 1.58
C ALA A 123 15.48 6.00 3.10
N LEU A 124 14.48 5.49 3.82
CA LEU A 124 14.35 5.64 5.27
C LEU A 124 14.99 4.48 6.03
N SER A 125 15.59 4.82 7.16
CA SER A 125 16.10 3.86 8.13
C SER A 125 15.01 2.89 8.61
N THR A 126 15.43 1.72 9.07
CA THR A 126 14.50 0.70 9.56
C THR A 126 13.76 1.16 10.82
N SER A 127 14.42 1.89 11.70
CA SER A 127 13.78 2.48 12.89
C SER A 127 12.64 3.44 12.49
N THR A 128 12.90 4.34 11.54
CA THR A 128 11.86 5.24 11.02
C THR A 128 10.74 4.46 10.34
N ARG A 129 11.05 3.50 9.47
CA ARG A 129 10.02 2.66 8.83
C ARG A 129 9.14 1.93 9.85
N ASN A 130 9.71 1.39 10.92
CA ASN A 130 8.97 0.73 11.99
C ASN A 130 8.02 1.70 12.72
N SER A 131 8.50 2.91 13.03
CA SER A 131 7.66 3.95 13.65
C SER A 131 6.51 4.42 12.75
N LEU A 132 6.74 4.41 11.44
CA LEU A 132 5.75 4.80 10.44
C LEU A 132 4.78 3.66 10.10
N GLY A 133 5.05 2.42 10.53
CA GLY A 133 4.24 1.24 10.26
C GLY A 133 2.97 1.09 11.11
N SER A 134 2.67 2.05 12.00
CA SER A 134 1.49 1.99 12.86
C SER A 134 0.19 1.93 12.04
N ILE A 135 -0.75 1.09 12.49
CA ILE A 135 -2.08 0.88 11.89
C ILE A 135 -3.09 1.98 12.23
N ALA A 136 -2.77 2.86 13.18
CA ALA A 136 -3.68 3.93 13.57
C ALA A 136 -3.96 4.85 12.36
N THR A 137 -5.22 5.22 12.17
CA THR A 137 -5.64 6.14 11.09
C THR A 137 -4.88 7.47 11.17
N LEU A 138 -4.66 7.95 12.39
CA LEU A 138 -4.02 9.21 12.75
C LEU A 138 -3.06 9.00 13.92
N PHE A 139 -1.81 9.40 13.73
CA PHE A 139 -0.81 9.47 14.80
C PHE A 139 0.24 10.55 14.50
N THR A 140 1.02 10.88 15.53
CA THR A 140 2.13 11.83 15.42
C THR A 140 3.42 11.08 15.16
N ILE A 141 4.15 11.48 14.13
CA ILE A 141 5.48 10.98 13.83
C ILE A 141 6.45 11.72 14.75
N GLN A 142 7.22 10.98 15.54
CA GLN A 142 8.17 11.53 16.51
C GLN A 142 9.35 12.25 15.85
N ASP A 143 10.02 13.12 16.61
CA ASP A 143 10.99 14.10 16.10
C ASP A 143 12.13 13.50 15.28
N SER A 144 12.69 12.34 15.68
CA SER A 144 13.79 11.69 14.95
C SER A 144 13.35 11.18 13.56
N ALA A 145 12.22 10.49 13.51
CA ALA A 145 11.60 10.00 12.28
C ALA A 145 11.12 11.15 11.39
N ALA A 146 10.48 12.17 11.98
CA ALA A 146 10.02 13.35 11.25
C ALA A 146 11.18 14.13 10.65
N ALA A 147 12.28 14.31 11.38
CA ALA A 147 13.50 14.93 10.87
C ALA A 147 14.13 14.10 9.73
N GLU A 148 14.15 12.77 9.84
CA GLU A 148 14.65 11.90 8.78
C GLU A 148 13.78 11.97 7.52
N MET A 149 12.45 11.98 7.66
CA MET A 149 11.54 12.18 6.54
C MET A 149 11.82 13.52 5.84
N ARG A 150 11.93 14.63 6.58
CA ARG A 150 12.23 15.94 5.99
C ARG A 150 13.59 15.98 5.29
N ARG A 151 14.62 15.31 5.84
CA ARG A 151 15.95 15.24 5.21
C ARG A 151 15.93 14.47 3.88
N ASN A 152 15.12 13.41 3.79
CA ASN A 152 14.98 12.61 2.58
C ASN A 152 13.85 13.10 1.66
N ALA A 153 13.16 14.18 2.02
CA ALA A 153 12.06 14.73 1.25
C ALA A 153 12.57 15.50 0.03
N GLY A 154 11.87 15.34 -1.08
CA GLY A 154 12.10 16.06 -2.33
C GLY A 154 10.77 16.45 -2.98
N PRO A 155 10.79 17.28 -4.03
CA PRO A 155 9.57 17.65 -4.74
C PRO A 155 8.80 16.41 -5.22
N ILE A 156 7.47 16.48 -5.23
CA ILE A 156 6.63 15.41 -5.79
C ILE A 156 7.05 15.14 -7.25
N GLY A 157 7.23 13.86 -7.59
CA GLY A 157 7.74 13.42 -8.89
C GLY A 157 9.27 13.31 -9.00
N SER A 158 10.04 13.65 -7.97
CA SER A 158 11.49 13.44 -7.95
C SER A 158 11.87 11.98 -7.62
N VAL A 159 12.88 11.44 -8.30
CA VAL A 159 13.46 10.11 -8.00
C VAL A 159 14.47 10.26 -6.87
N GLN A 160 14.23 9.58 -5.74
CA GLN A 160 15.12 9.58 -4.59
C GLN A 160 15.82 8.23 -4.46
N ALA A 161 17.15 8.27 -4.34
CA ALA A 161 17.99 7.08 -4.20
C ALA A 161 17.79 6.43 -2.82
N ALA A 162 17.69 5.10 -2.80
CA ALA A 162 17.57 4.29 -1.60
C ALA A 162 18.96 3.76 -1.20
N ASP A 163 19.54 4.25 -0.11
CA ASP A 163 20.77 3.69 0.46
C ASP A 163 20.78 3.87 1.99
N VAL A 164 20.18 2.94 2.75
CA VAL A 164 20.41 2.83 4.21
C VAL A 164 20.35 1.37 4.70
N PRO A 165 21.29 0.90 5.56
CA PRO A 165 21.28 -0.45 6.15
C PRO A 165 20.22 -0.65 7.24
N LEU A 166 19.87 -1.93 7.47
CA LEU A 166 18.92 -2.38 8.50
C LEU A 166 19.60 -2.53 9.88
N SER A 167 18.92 -2.05 10.93
CA SER A 167 19.12 -2.50 12.32
C SER A 167 17.76 -2.64 13.02
N PRO A 168 17.55 -3.68 13.85
CA PRO A 168 16.34 -3.85 14.63
C PRO A 168 16.49 -3.17 16.00
N ASP A 169 15.49 -2.38 16.40
CA ASP A 169 15.17 -2.15 17.81
C ASP A 169 13.67 -1.85 17.91
N THR A 170 13.04 -2.42 18.93
CA THR A 170 11.59 -2.37 19.17
C THR A 170 11.34 -1.55 20.42
N ASP A 171 10.52 -0.51 20.31
CA ASP A 171 9.80 0.03 21.46
C ASP A 171 8.33 0.14 21.04
N THR A 172 7.44 -0.51 21.78
CA THR A 172 6.00 -0.30 21.62
C THR A 172 5.35 -0.50 22.98
N SER A 173 4.79 0.60 23.47
CA SER A 173 3.93 0.68 24.64
C SER A 173 2.66 -0.15 24.47
N ILE A 174 2.09 -0.55 25.62
CA ILE A 174 0.98 -1.47 25.79
C ILE A 174 -0.28 -1.00 25.04
N GLU A 175 -0.72 -1.77 24.03
CA GLU A 175 -2.01 -1.64 23.33
C GLU A 175 -2.83 -2.95 23.45
N ASP A 176 -4.15 -2.85 23.25
CA ASP A 176 -5.14 -3.95 23.24
C ASP A 176 -4.72 -5.11 22.30
N GLU A 177 -4.90 -6.36 22.70
CA GLU A 177 -4.48 -7.56 21.94
C GLU A 177 -4.96 -7.56 20.48
N SER A 178 -6.15 -7.03 20.21
CA SER A 178 -6.70 -6.94 18.85
C SER A 178 -5.96 -5.91 17.98
N VAL A 179 -5.50 -4.82 18.59
CA VAL A 179 -4.71 -3.76 17.95
C VAL A 179 -3.29 -4.26 17.72
N VAL A 180 -2.72 -4.97 18.70
CA VAL A 180 -1.41 -5.64 18.57
C VAL A 180 -1.41 -6.65 17.41
N LEU A 181 -2.44 -7.48 17.29
CA LEU A 181 -2.53 -8.44 16.19
C LEU A 181 -2.61 -7.75 14.81
N GLN A 182 -3.39 -6.66 14.70
CA GLN A 182 -3.47 -5.89 13.47
C GLN A 182 -2.14 -5.20 13.12
N ASP A 183 -1.42 -4.69 14.13
CA ASP A 183 -0.11 -4.06 13.97
C ASP A 183 0.96 -5.07 13.53
N VAL A 184 0.99 -6.24 14.18
CA VAL A 184 1.85 -7.38 13.79
C VAL A 184 1.55 -7.81 12.37
N GLY A 185 0.28 -7.98 12.01
CA GLY A 185 -0.11 -8.37 10.66
C GLY A 185 0.26 -7.33 9.59
N THR A 186 0.20 -6.03 9.91
CA THR A 186 0.58 -4.95 8.98
C THR A 186 2.09 -4.89 8.81
N LYS A 187 2.85 -4.93 9.90
CA LYS A 187 4.31 -5.03 9.87
C LYS A 187 4.77 -6.25 9.10
N ALA A 188 4.15 -7.42 9.30
CA ALA A 188 4.47 -8.63 8.55
C ALA A 188 4.25 -8.47 7.04
N ARG A 189 3.14 -7.83 6.64
CA ARG A 189 2.88 -7.50 5.22
C ARG A 189 3.94 -6.56 4.65
N GLU A 190 4.31 -5.50 5.38
CA GLU A 190 5.36 -4.58 4.94
C GLU A 190 6.73 -5.26 4.83
N PHE A 191 7.10 -6.09 5.80
CA PHE A 191 8.35 -6.86 5.74
C PHE A 191 8.38 -7.83 4.56
N LEU A 192 7.23 -8.43 4.23
CA LEU A 192 7.10 -9.31 3.07
C LEU A 192 7.25 -8.52 1.77
N GLU A 193 6.60 -7.37 1.63
CA GLU A 193 6.76 -6.48 0.48
C GLU A 193 8.21 -6.01 0.33
N ASP A 194 8.87 -5.66 1.43
CA ASP A 194 10.30 -5.30 1.45
C ASP A 194 11.19 -6.45 0.97
N ARG A 195 10.83 -7.69 1.29
CA ARG A 195 11.57 -8.89 0.85
C ARG A 195 11.36 -9.14 -0.64
N ILE A 196 10.12 -9.05 -1.10
CA ILE A 196 9.76 -9.20 -2.52
C ILE A 196 10.44 -8.10 -3.35
N ALA A 197 10.43 -6.85 -2.89
CA ALA A 197 11.02 -5.71 -3.59
C ALA A 197 12.56 -5.75 -3.66
N LYS A 198 13.22 -6.62 -2.90
CA LYS A 198 14.68 -6.81 -2.90
C LYS A 198 15.15 -7.93 -3.83
N LEU A 199 14.24 -8.70 -4.41
CA LEU A 199 14.59 -9.69 -5.41
C LEU A 199 15.24 -8.99 -6.61
N ASP A 200 16.19 -9.63 -7.27
CA ASP A 200 16.59 -9.17 -8.59
C ASP A 200 15.47 -9.40 -9.63
N TRP A 201 15.64 -8.85 -10.82
CA TRP A 201 14.62 -8.91 -11.86
C TRP A 201 14.36 -10.35 -12.35
N GLU A 202 15.35 -11.25 -12.32
CA GLU A 202 15.18 -12.65 -12.72
C GLU A 202 14.42 -13.42 -11.64
N GLN A 203 14.80 -13.22 -10.38
CA GLN A 203 14.11 -13.77 -9.22
C GLN A 203 12.65 -13.33 -9.15
N MET A 204 12.36 -12.07 -9.50
CA MET A 204 10.98 -11.56 -9.56
C MET A 204 10.17 -12.28 -10.64
N GLN A 205 10.74 -12.51 -11.83
CA GLN A 205 10.08 -13.28 -12.89
C GLN A 205 9.81 -14.71 -12.45
N GLU A 206 10.79 -15.35 -11.79
CA GLU A 206 10.62 -16.71 -11.28
C GLU A 206 9.57 -16.78 -10.16
N LEU A 207 9.51 -15.79 -9.26
CA LEU A 207 8.48 -15.70 -8.22
C LEU A 207 7.06 -15.62 -8.82
N VAL A 208 6.87 -14.76 -9.83
CA VAL A 208 5.59 -14.65 -10.52
C VAL A 208 5.24 -15.95 -11.26
N ALA A 209 6.20 -16.58 -11.91
CA ALA A 209 5.99 -17.87 -12.56
C ALA A 209 5.61 -18.95 -11.55
N GLU A 210 6.24 -18.96 -10.38
CA GLU A 210 5.95 -19.89 -9.30
C GLU A 210 4.53 -19.73 -8.74
N ILE A 211 4.08 -18.48 -8.53
CA ILE A 211 2.69 -18.20 -8.14
C ILE A 211 1.73 -18.80 -9.16
N LEU A 212 1.97 -18.62 -10.47
CA LEU A 212 1.13 -19.21 -11.51
C LEU A 212 1.17 -20.75 -11.51
N ARG A 213 2.32 -21.36 -11.20
CA ARG A 213 2.42 -22.82 -11.02
C ARG A 213 1.62 -23.31 -9.82
N ALA A 214 1.70 -22.59 -8.71
CA ALA A 214 0.95 -22.88 -7.49
C ALA A 214 -0.57 -22.70 -7.67
N MET A 215 -0.99 -21.83 -8.59
CA MET A 215 -2.38 -21.70 -9.06
C MET A 215 -2.83 -22.84 -9.99
N GLY A 216 -1.91 -23.72 -10.44
CA GLY A 216 -2.21 -24.88 -11.27
C GLY A 216 -1.90 -24.71 -12.76
N TYR A 217 -1.32 -23.57 -13.18
CA TYR A 217 -0.86 -23.41 -14.56
C TYR A 217 0.52 -24.01 -14.76
N ARG A 218 0.85 -24.35 -16.01
CA ARG A 218 2.23 -24.63 -16.40
C ARG A 218 2.84 -23.35 -16.92
N ALA A 219 3.60 -22.67 -16.05
CA ALA A 219 4.26 -21.40 -16.34
C ALA A 219 5.77 -21.59 -16.56
N ARG A 220 6.31 -20.90 -17.58
CA ARG A 220 7.74 -20.87 -17.90
C ARG A 220 8.21 -19.44 -18.13
N VAL A 221 9.37 -19.10 -17.60
CA VAL A 221 10.08 -17.85 -17.91
C VAL A 221 10.61 -17.94 -19.35
N ALA A 222 10.44 -16.87 -20.11
CA ALA A 222 10.88 -16.75 -21.49
C ALA A 222 12.42 -16.64 -21.57
N PRO A 223 13.08 -17.20 -22.61
CA PRO A 223 14.51 -17.00 -22.82
C PRO A 223 14.85 -15.52 -23.03
N LYS A 224 16.08 -15.12 -22.66
CA LYS A 224 16.53 -13.74 -22.87
C LYS A 224 16.64 -13.44 -24.37
N GLY A 225 15.90 -12.42 -24.81
CA GLY A 225 16.04 -11.80 -26.14
C GLY A 225 14.97 -12.22 -27.15
N ALA A 226 14.42 -11.21 -27.84
CA ALA A 226 13.44 -11.24 -28.94
C ALA A 226 11.97 -11.59 -28.62
N ASP A 227 11.62 -11.98 -27.40
CA ASP A 227 10.21 -12.10 -27.02
C ASP A 227 9.61 -10.71 -26.79
N ARG A 228 8.53 -10.42 -27.51
CA ARG A 228 7.84 -9.12 -27.69
C ARG A 228 7.26 -8.54 -26.38
N GLY A 229 8.11 -8.24 -25.40
CA GLY A 229 7.70 -7.85 -24.06
C GLY A 229 6.86 -8.96 -23.42
N VAL A 230 7.40 -10.17 -23.34
CA VAL A 230 6.81 -11.28 -22.59
C VAL A 230 7.92 -11.92 -21.77
N ASP A 231 7.75 -11.89 -20.45
CA ASP A 231 8.68 -12.49 -19.51
C ASP A 231 8.25 -13.90 -19.11
N ILE A 232 6.94 -14.17 -19.03
CA ILE A 232 6.41 -15.48 -18.63
C ILE A 232 5.25 -15.86 -19.54
N ILE A 233 5.20 -17.14 -19.91
CA ILE A 233 4.08 -17.74 -20.62
C ILE A 233 3.51 -18.84 -19.74
N ALA A 234 2.19 -18.83 -19.54
CA ALA A 234 1.48 -19.83 -18.78
C ALA A 234 0.24 -20.33 -19.54
N SER A 235 -0.08 -21.60 -19.36
CA SER A 235 -1.29 -22.24 -19.90
C SER A 235 -1.57 -23.51 -19.10
N PRO A 236 -2.78 -24.10 -19.18
CA PRO A 236 -3.07 -25.37 -18.49
C PRO A 236 -2.10 -26.50 -18.87
N ASP A 237 -1.68 -26.55 -20.13
CA ASP A 237 -0.82 -27.61 -20.69
C ASP A 237 0.68 -27.24 -20.76
N GLY A 238 1.01 -25.96 -20.66
CA GLY A 238 2.37 -25.41 -20.75
C GLY A 238 2.88 -25.25 -22.19
N LEU A 239 2.06 -25.66 -23.16
CA LEU A 239 2.36 -25.62 -24.58
C LEU A 239 1.57 -24.52 -25.28
N GLY A 240 0.54 -23.98 -24.62
CA GLY A 240 -0.35 -22.97 -25.17
C GLY A 240 -1.31 -23.53 -26.22
N LEU A 241 -1.57 -24.84 -26.21
CA LEU A 241 -2.58 -25.46 -27.07
C LEU A 241 -3.97 -25.38 -26.43
N GLN A 242 -4.03 -25.22 -25.11
CA GLN A 242 -5.27 -25.02 -24.36
C GLN A 242 -5.39 -23.58 -23.86
N GLU A 243 -6.60 -23.04 -23.94
CA GLU A 243 -6.95 -21.78 -23.32
C GLU A 243 -7.18 -21.93 -21.81
N PRO A 244 -6.90 -20.88 -21.00
CA PRO A 244 -6.33 -19.60 -21.43
C PRO A 244 -4.82 -19.66 -21.67
N ARG A 245 -4.36 -18.96 -22.72
CA ARG A 245 -2.94 -18.65 -22.94
C ARG A 245 -2.63 -17.34 -22.23
N ILE A 246 -1.86 -17.40 -21.16
CA ILE A 246 -1.53 -16.26 -20.31
C ILE A 246 -0.13 -15.76 -20.65
N PHE A 247 -0.06 -14.50 -21.04
CA PHE A 247 1.19 -13.78 -21.28
C PHE A 247 1.42 -12.80 -20.14
N VAL A 248 2.63 -12.79 -19.60
CA VAL A 248 2.98 -11.94 -18.46
C VAL A 248 4.16 -11.05 -18.80
N GLU A 249 4.05 -9.78 -18.46
CA GLU A 249 5.16 -8.83 -18.41
C GLU A 249 5.43 -8.45 -16.96
N VAL A 250 6.71 -8.45 -16.56
CA VAL A 250 7.16 -8.12 -15.21
C VAL A 250 8.06 -6.89 -15.26
N LYS A 251 7.64 -5.80 -14.61
CA LYS A 251 8.44 -4.60 -14.44
C LYS A 251 8.82 -4.41 -12.99
N HIS A 252 10.03 -4.85 -12.66
CA HIS A 252 10.62 -4.63 -11.35
C HIS A 252 11.37 -3.29 -11.28
N ARG A 253 10.62 -2.20 -11.10
CA ARG A 253 11.15 -0.83 -10.99
C ARG A 253 10.43 -0.08 -9.86
N PRO A 254 10.82 -0.29 -8.60
CA PRO A 254 10.26 0.46 -7.47
C PRO A 254 10.34 1.97 -7.71
N GLY A 255 9.27 2.71 -7.36
CA GLY A 255 9.19 4.16 -7.53
C GLY A 255 8.94 4.66 -8.97
N SER A 256 8.81 3.78 -9.97
CA SER A 256 8.45 4.14 -11.34
C SER A 256 7.15 3.48 -11.75
N GLN A 257 6.10 4.26 -11.94
CA GLN A 257 4.81 3.76 -12.43
C GLN A 257 4.87 3.39 -13.92
N ILE A 258 4.04 2.42 -14.30
CA ILE A 258 3.83 2.04 -15.70
C ILE A 258 2.86 3.01 -16.38
N SER A 259 3.19 3.44 -17.60
CA SER A 259 2.39 4.36 -18.43
C SER A 259 1.39 3.62 -19.34
N ALA A 260 0.40 4.35 -19.84
CA ALA A 260 -0.56 3.83 -20.82
C ALA A 260 0.11 3.35 -22.12
N ASP A 261 1.19 4.02 -22.56
CA ASP A 261 1.95 3.60 -23.74
C ASP A 261 2.60 2.23 -23.55
N GLN A 262 3.13 1.96 -22.35
CA GLN A 262 3.72 0.66 -22.02
C GLN A 262 2.65 -0.44 -21.99
N VAL A 263 1.47 -0.15 -21.42
CA VAL A 263 0.32 -1.08 -21.44
C VAL A 263 -0.11 -1.37 -22.88
N ARG A 264 -0.27 -0.35 -23.74
CA ARG A 264 -0.61 -0.54 -25.17
C ARG A 264 0.44 -1.36 -25.90
N SER A 265 1.72 -1.08 -25.66
CA SER A 265 2.82 -1.81 -26.29
C SER A 265 2.80 -3.29 -25.92
N PHE A 266 2.48 -3.62 -24.66
CA PHE A 266 2.38 -5.00 -24.21
C PHE A 266 1.20 -5.74 -24.86
N ILE A 267 0.04 -5.09 -24.93
CA ILE A 267 -1.20 -5.67 -25.51
C ILE A 267 -1.08 -5.83 -27.03
N GLY A 268 -0.42 -4.89 -27.73
CA GLY A 268 -0.38 -4.84 -29.20
C GLY A 268 0.18 -6.10 -29.89
N GLY A 269 0.87 -6.98 -29.14
CA GLY A 269 1.39 -8.24 -29.65
C GLY A 269 0.49 -9.47 -29.43
N ARG A 270 -0.74 -9.31 -28.92
CA ARG A 270 -1.62 -10.40 -28.45
C ARG A 270 -2.79 -10.66 -29.40
N GLN A 271 -3.35 -11.86 -29.34
CA GLN A 271 -4.45 -12.33 -30.19
C GLN A 271 -5.75 -12.50 -29.40
N THR A 272 -6.88 -12.61 -30.10
CA THR A 272 -8.15 -13.00 -29.49
C THR A 272 -8.00 -14.36 -28.79
N GLY A 273 -8.48 -14.46 -27.55
CA GLY A 273 -8.33 -15.66 -26.70
C GLY A 273 -7.15 -15.58 -25.73
N ASP A 274 -6.14 -14.75 -26.03
CA ASP A 274 -5.04 -14.50 -25.09
C ASP A 274 -5.54 -13.77 -23.84
N ARG A 275 -4.85 -14.01 -22.72
CA ARG A 275 -5.03 -13.34 -21.44
C ARG A 275 -3.70 -12.72 -21.04
N CYS A 276 -3.74 -11.58 -20.39
CA CYS A 276 -2.54 -10.84 -20.04
C CYS A 276 -2.48 -10.55 -18.54
N LEU A 277 -1.28 -10.67 -17.99
CA LEU A 277 -0.94 -10.17 -16.66
C LEU A 277 0.19 -9.16 -16.82
N TYR A 278 0.06 -8.00 -16.19
CA TYR A 278 1.16 -7.04 -16.13
C TYR A 278 1.49 -6.82 -14.65
N VAL A 279 2.67 -7.26 -14.23
CA VAL A 279 3.16 -7.13 -12.85
C VAL A 279 4.09 -5.93 -12.75
N SER A 280 3.85 -5.03 -11.79
CA SER A 280 4.71 -3.86 -11.52
C SER A 280 4.92 -3.65 -10.04
N THR A 281 6.20 -3.58 -9.62
CA THR A 281 6.54 -3.20 -8.24
C THR A 281 6.57 -1.69 -8.01
N GLY A 282 6.45 -0.88 -9.06
CA GLY A 282 6.31 0.59 -8.98
C GLY A 282 4.88 1.09 -9.18
N GLY A 283 3.93 0.17 -9.38
CA GLY A 283 2.52 0.48 -9.64
C GLY A 283 2.21 0.91 -11.08
N PHE A 284 1.00 1.43 -11.27
CA PHE A 284 0.44 1.85 -12.56
C PHE A 284 -0.10 3.27 -12.44
N SER A 285 0.03 4.06 -13.52
CA SER A 285 -0.63 5.36 -13.63
C SER A 285 -2.14 5.22 -13.83
N LYS A 286 -2.90 6.28 -13.55
CA LYS A 286 -4.36 6.33 -13.79
C LYS A 286 -4.70 6.01 -15.24
N ASP A 287 -3.97 6.60 -16.18
CA ASP A 287 -4.13 6.34 -17.62
C ASP A 287 -3.80 4.89 -17.99
N ALA A 288 -2.80 4.27 -17.35
CA ALA A 288 -2.49 2.86 -17.56
C ALA A 288 -3.60 1.92 -17.08
N ARG A 289 -4.26 2.25 -15.96
CA ARG A 289 -5.45 1.52 -15.47
C ARG A 289 -6.61 1.65 -16.45
N TYR A 290 -6.92 2.88 -16.88
CA TYR A 290 -7.95 3.13 -17.88
C TYR A 290 -7.68 2.41 -19.21
N GLU A 291 -6.42 2.38 -19.64
CA GLU A 291 -6.00 1.64 -20.84
C GLU A 291 -6.22 0.13 -20.69
N ALA A 292 -5.91 -0.45 -19.54
CA ALA A 292 -6.14 -1.87 -19.27
C ALA A 292 -7.64 -2.21 -19.27
N GLU A 293 -8.48 -1.38 -18.64
CA GLU A 293 -9.92 -1.58 -18.55
C GLU A 293 -10.63 -1.56 -19.90
N ARG A 294 -10.20 -0.68 -20.82
CA ARG A 294 -10.80 -0.56 -22.16
C ARG A 294 -10.25 -1.55 -23.19
N SER A 295 -9.24 -2.34 -22.82
CA SER A 295 -8.61 -3.29 -23.74
C SER A 295 -9.57 -4.39 -24.17
N SER A 296 -9.63 -4.67 -25.47
CA SER A 296 -10.37 -5.82 -26.00
C SER A 296 -9.76 -7.18 -25.62
N ILE A 297 -8.48 -7.19 -25.22
CA ILE A 297 -7.75 -8.37 -24.74
C ILE A 297 -7.71 -8.28 -23.21
N PRO A 298 -8.28 -9.25 -22.47
CA PRO A 298 -8.34 -9.15 -21.02
C PRO A 298 -6.94 -9.07 -20.39
N LEU A 299 -6.73 -8.00 -19.63
CA LEU A 299 -5.49 -7.68 -18.94
C LEU A 299 -5.78 -7.43 -17.46
N THR A 300 -5.09 -8.16 -16.59
CA THR A 300 -5.06 -7.86 -15.15
C THR A 300 -3.74 -7.18 -14.81
N LEU A 301 -3.82 -6.04 -14.13
CA LEU A 301 -2.67 -5.34 -13.57
C LEU A 301 -2.43 -5.88 -12.15
N ILE A 302 -1.18 -6.19 -11.81
CA ILE A 302 -0.79 -6.70 -10.50
C ILE A 302 0.29 -5.79 -9.91
N THR A 303 -0.05 -5.15 -8.81
CA THR A 303 0.85 -4.32 -7.99
C THR A 303 1.59 -5.16 -6.95
N LEU A 304 2.59 -4.57 -6.27
CA LEU A 304 3.32 -5.26 -5.21
C LEU A 304 2.41 -5.75 -4.07
N PRO A 305 1.43 -4.98 -3.56
CA PRO A 305 0.47 -5.48 -2.57
C PRO A 305 -0.38 -6.65 -3.08
N GLU A 306 -0.83 -6.62 -4.34
CA GLU A 306 -1.60 -7.72 -4.94
C GLU A 306 -0.73 -8.97 -5.15
N LEU A 307 0.53 -8.79 -5.54
CA LEU A 307 1.50 -9.87 -5.65
C LEU A 307 1.79 -10.53 -4.29
N ARG A 308 1.90 -9.73 -3.21
CA ARG A 308 2.02 -10.21 -1.83
C ARG A 308 0.84 -11.10 -1.46
N GLU A 309 -0.39 -10.66 -1.73
CA GLU A 309 -1.59 -11.45 -1.44
C GLU A 309 -1.58 -12.80 -2.18
N LEU A 310 -1.31 -12.78 -3.50
CA LEU A 310 -1.20 -14.01 -4.30
C LEU A 310 -0.09 -14.93 -3.79
N LEU A 311 1.07 -14.38 -3.42
CA LEU A 311 2.15 -15.15 -2.81
C LEU A 311 1.65 -15.84 -1.55
N THR A 312 1.05 -15.09 -0.61
CA THR A 312 0.60 -15.65 0.67
C THR A 312 -0.54 -16.67 0.52
N GLU A 313 -1.44 -16.48 -0.44
CA GLU A 313 -2.56 -17.38 -0.71
C GLU A 313 -2.08 -18.75 -1.23
N TYR A 314 -1.07 -18.74 -2.10
CA TYR A 314 -0.60 -19.95 -2.80
C TYR A 314 0.71 -20.51 -2.25
N TYR A 315 1.31 -19.90 -1.22
CA TYR A 315 2.64 -20.25 -0.71
C TYR A 315 2.79 -21.74 -0.35
N ASP A 316 1.77 -22.35 0.25
CA ASP A 316 1.79 -23.77 0.66
C ASP A 316 1.92 -24.74 -0.53
N LYS A 317 1.67 -24.27 -1.77
CA LYS A 317 1.79 -25.06 -3.01
C LYS A 317 3.08 -24.76 -3.78
N PHE A 318 3.96 -23.91 -3.25
CA PHE A 318 5.24 -23.61 -3.90
C PHE A 318 6.14 -24.84 -3.87
N THR A 319 6.94 -24.98 -4.93
CA THR A 319 8.08 -25.87 -4.97
C THR A 319 9.16 -25.42 -3.99
N PRO A 320 10.08 -26.31 -3.58
CA PRO A 320 11.19 -25.93 -2.70
C PRO A 320 12.07 -24.80 -3.27
N ALA A 321 12.27 -24.77 -4.59
CA ALA A 321 13.01 -23.70 -5.25
C ALA A 321 12.25 -22.36 -5.20
N GLY A 322 10.94 -22.39 -5.43
CA GLY A 322 10.06 -21.23 -5.30
C GLY A 322 10.03 -20.66 -3.88
N ALA A 323 9.85 -21.52 -2.88
CA ALA A 323 9.87 -21.13 -1.47
C ALA A 323 11.23 -20.57 -1.02
N ALA A 324 12.34 -20.98 -1.66
CA ALA A 324 13.66 -20.46 -1.36
C ALA A 324 13.85 -18.98 -1.79
N LEU A 325 13.05 -18.48 -2.75
CA LEU A 325 13.08 -17.07 -3.15
C LEU A 325 12.62 -16.16 -2.01
N ILE A 326 11.51 -16.53 -1.35
CA ILE A 326 10.92 -15.79 -0.23
C ILE A 326 10.55 -16.78 0.88
N PRO A 327 11.49 -17.16 1.78
CA PRO A 327 11.21 -18.10 2.85
C PRO A 327 10.24 -17.52 3.88
N LEU A 328 9.09 -18.16 4.06
CA LEU A 328 8.08 -17.83 5.06
C LEU A 328 7.84 -18.97 6.04
N GLU A 329 7.48 -18.60 7.26
CA GLU A 329 7.07 -19.51 8.33
C GLU A 329 5.67 -19.13 8.82
N ARG A 330 4.83 -20.13 9.11
CA ARG A 330 3.47 -19.92 9.62
C ARG A 330 3.51 -19.74 11.13
N ILE A 331 3.08 -18.57 11.59
CA ILE A 331 2.94 -18.25 13.02
C ILE A 331 1.48 -18.49 13.41
N TYR A 332 1.26 -19.21 14.51
CA TYR A 332 -0.06 -19.40 15.11
C TYR A 332 -0.25 -18.38 16.23
N TRP A 333 -1.35 -17.63 16.17
CA TRP A 333 -1.74 -16.66 17.19
C TRP A 333 -3.11 -17.03 17.78
N PRO A 334 -3.26 -17.10 19.11
CA PRO A 334 -4.55 -17.38 19.72
C PRO A 334 -5.52 -16.22 19.50
N ILE A 335 -6.70 -16.50 18.94
CA ILE A 335 -7.78 -15.52 18.81
C ILE A 335 -8.73 -15.68 19.99
N SER A 336 -9.07 -14.55 20.64
CA SER A 336 -9.96 -14.47 21.82
C SER A 336 -11.42 -14.34 21.44
#